data_AF-A0A454D5A1-F1
#
_entry.id   AF-A0A454D5A1-F1
#
_cell.length_a   1.000
_cell.length_b   1.000
_cell.length_c   1.000
_cell.angle_alpha   90.00
_cell.angle_beta   90.00
_cell.angle_gamma   90.00
#
_symmetry.space_group_name_H-M   'P 1'
#
loop_
_entity.id
_entity.type
_entity.pdbx_description
1 polymer ?
#
loop_
_entity_poly.entity_id
_entity_poly.type
_entity_poly.pdbx_seq_one_letter_code
_entity_poly.pdbx_strand_id
1 'polypeptide(L)'
;MENQLLPLGDRLREQLQRDIKSVLNVENNENLMQSDPWGLESIRLRNIYVEPLNMLQAELLYRTRQTEEASANLEEALMVTIAGIAAGMRNTG
;
A
#
# COMPACT_ATOMS: atom_id res chain seq x y z
N MET A 1 16.47 -3.07 -17.53
CA MET A 1 15.44 -4.14 -17.47
C MET A 1 14.39 -3.66 -16.47
N GLU A 2 13.13 -3.42 -16.87
CA GLU A 2 11.94 -3.43 -15.97
C GLU A 2 10.60 -2.96 -16.60
N ASN A 3 10.52 -2.62 -17.89
CA ASN A 3 9.22 -2.21 -18.47
C ASN A 3 8.28 -3.37 -18.87
N GLN A 4 8.74 -4.62 -18.89
CA GLN A 4 7.92 -5.75 -19.35
C GLN A 4 6.79 -6.13 -18.38
N LEU A 5 6.93 -5.79 -17.08
CA LEU A 5 5.94 -6.11 -16.05
C LEU A 5 4.95 -4.96 -15.78
N LEU A 6 5.21 -3.74 -16.28
CA LEU A 6 4.29 -2.62 -16.10
C LEU A 6 2.87 -2.91 -16.59
N PRO A 7 2.67 -3.53 -17.78
CA PRO A 7 1.32 -3.87 -18.24
C PRO A 7 0.57 -4.86 -17.34
N LEU A 8 1.29 -5.73 -16.62
CA LEU A 8 0.67 -6.60 -15.63
C LEU A 8 0.18 -5.79 -14.42
N GLY A 9 1.00 -4.85 -13.93
CA GLY A 9 0.61 -3.95 -12.85
C GLY A 9 -0.63 -3.13 -13.19
N ASP A 10 -0.72 -2.63 -14.43
CA ASP A 10 -1.90 -1.87 -14.90
C ASP A 10 -3.15 -2.75 -14.89
N ARG A 11 -3.09 -3.96 -15.45
CA ARG A 11 -4.23 -4.90 -15.45
C ARG A 11 -4.71 -5.24 -14.04
N LEU A 12 -3.79 -5.44 -13.09
CA LEU A 12 -4.14 -5.75 -11.70
C LEU A 12 -4.84 -4.57 -11.02
N ARG A 13 -4.35 -3.33 -11.23
CA ARG A 13 -4.99 -2.13 -10.70
C ARG A 13 -6.37 -1.89 -11.32
N GLU A 14 -6.51 -2.10 -12.62
CA GLU A 14 -7.82 -2.01 -13.28
C GLU A 14 -8.79 -3.06 -12.76
N GLN A 15 -8.33 -4.29 -12.50
CA GLN A 15 -9.15 -5.34 -11.91
C GLN A 15 -9.65 -4.92 -10.53
N LEU A 16 -8.76 -4.42 -9.66
CA LEU A 16 -9.14 -3.90 -8.35
C LEU A 16 -10.24 -2.83 -8.45
N GLN A 17 -10.15 -1.90 -9.41
CA GLN A 17 -11.18 -0.88 -9.61
C GLN A 17 -12.53 -1.46 -10.07
N ARG A 18 -12.53 -2.50 -10.90
CA ARG A 18 -13.75 -3.20 -11.32
C ARG A 18 -14.38 -3.97 -10.16
N ASP A 19 -13.56 -4.58 -9.31
CA ASP A 19 -14.03 -5.36 -8.17
C ASP A 19 -14.65 -4.45 -7.11
N ILE A 20 -14.03 -3.30 -6.80
CA ILE A 20 -14.61 -2.28 -5.91
C ILE A 20 -16.00 -1.87 -6.39
N LYS A 21 -16.17 -1.56 -7.68
CA LYS A 21 -17.49 -1.21 -8.25
C LYS A 21 -18.50 -2.34 -8.11
N SER A 22 -18.06 -3.58 -8.32
CA SER A 22 -18.94 -4.74 -8.20
C SER A 22 -19.43 -4.93 -6.76
N VAL A 23 -18.54 -4.80 -5.78
CA VAL A 23 -18.90 -4.84 -4.34
C VAL A 23 -19.87 -3.74 -3.98
N LEU A 24 -19.59 -2.49 -4.36
CA LEU A 24 -20.46 -1.34 -4.09
C LEU A 24 -21.87 -1.51 -4.68
N ASN A 25 -21.97 -2.04 -5.90
CA ASN A 25 -23.26 -2.34 -6.53
C ASN A 25 -24.05 -3.41 -5.77
N VAL A 26 -23.38 -4.46 -5.28
CA VAL A 26 -24.03 -5.52 -4.48
C VAL A 26 -24.51 -4.98 -3.14
N GLU A 27 -23.74 -4.10 -2.50
CA GLU A 27 -24.10 -3.46 -1.23
C GLU A 27 -25.08 -2.28 -1.38
N ASN A 28 -25.37 -1.85 -2.61
CA ASN A 28 -26.12 -0.63 -2.92
C ASN A 28 -25.55 0.63 -2.22
N ASN A 29 -24.22 0.72 -2.17
CA ASN A 29 -23.46 1.82 -1.58
C ASN A 29 -22.80 2.67 -2.67
N GLU A 30 -22.67 3.97 -2.44
CA GLU A 30 -21.92 4.87 -3.32
C GLU A 30 -20.43 4.90 -2.97
N ASN A 31 -20.09 4.65 -1.69
CA ASN A 31 -18.73 4.74 -1.17
C ASN A 31 -18.40 3.53 -0.29
N LEU A 32 -17.11 3.18 -0.26
CA LEU A 32 -16.62 2.14 0.65
C LEU A 32 -16.86 2.54 2.11
N MET A 33 -17.31 1.58 2.93
CA MET A 33 -17.60 1.78 4.35
C MET A 33 -18.63 2.88 4.63
N GLN A 34 -19.57 3.13 3.71
CA GLN A 34 -20.62 4.14 3.89
C GLN A 34 -21.45 3.94 5.17
N SER A 35 -21.64 2.69 5.61
CA SER A 35 -22.34 2.35 6.86
C SER A 35 -21.45 2.40 8.12
N ASP A 36 -20.13 2.57 7.98
CA ASP A 36 -19.18 2.68 9.10
C ASP A 36 -18.29 3.93 8.97
N PRO A 37 -18.84 5.14 9.25
CA PRO A 37 -18.09 6.39 9.16
C PRO A 37 -16.89 6.44 10.11
N TRP A 38 -16.97 5.78 11.26
CA TRP A 38 -15.89 5.76 12.25
C TRP A 38 -14.72 4.88 11.77
N GLY A 39 -15.01 3.70 11.23
CA GLY A 39 -13.99 2.85 10.62
C GLY A 39 -13.31 3.53 9.42
N LEU A 40 -14.09 4.23 8.58
CA LEU A 40 -13.57 5.01 7.47
C LEU A 40 -12.59 6.09 7.94
N GLU A 41 -12.97 6.88 8.95
CA GLU A 41 -12.11 7.93 9.50
C GLU A 41 -10.86 7.36 10.17
N SER A 42 -11.00 6.25 10.89
CA SER A 42 -9.88 5.52 11.50
C SER A 42 -8.87 5.01 10.47
N ILE A 43 -9.33 4.52 9.31
CA ILE A 43 -8.45 4.15 8.19
C ILE A 43 -7.82 5.40 7.57
N ARG A 44 -8.60 6.45 7.33
CA ARG A 44 -8.11 7.70 6.73
C ARG A 44 -6.96 8.30 7.55
N LEU A 45 -7.12 8.38 8.88
CA LEU A 45 -6.09 8.88 9.77
C LEU A 45 -4.82 8.03 9.73
N ARG A 46 -4.94 6.70 9.67
CA ARG A 46 -3.78 5.80 9.55
C ARG A 46 -3.07 5.98 8.20
N ASN A 47 -3.82 6.14 7.11
CA ASN A 47 -3.25 6.32 5.77
C ASN A 47 -2.35 7.56 5.67
N ILE A 48 -2.70 8.66 6.36
CA ILE A 48 -1.87 9.89 6.42
C ILE A 48 -0.43 9.58 6.91
N TYR A 49 -0.27 8.65 7.84
CA TYR A 49 1.03 8.28 8.40
C TYR A 49 1.72 7.13 7.64
N VAL A 50 0.94 6.25 7.00
CA VAL A 50 1.47 5.13 6.21
C VAL A 50 2.00 5.58 4.86
N GLU A 51 1.38 6.58 4.23
CA GLU A 51 1.78 7.11 2.92
C GLU A 51 3.26 7.57 2.85
N PRO A 52 3.79 8.38 3.78
CA PRO A 52 5.20 8.75 3.77
C PRO A 52 6.13 7.53 3.99
N LEU A 53 5.71 6.53 4.77
CA LEU A 53 6.49 5.30 4.95
C LEU A 53 6.53 4.46 3.67
N ASN A 54 5.45 4.37 2.91
CA ASN A 54 5.43 3.69 1.61
C ASN A 54 6.38 4.37 0.61
N MET A 55 6.36 5.71 0.55
CA MET A 55 7.25 6.47 -0.33
C MET A 55 8.72 6.26 0.05
N LEU A 56 9.03 6.34 1.35
CA LEU A 56 10.38 6.08 1.86
C LEU A 56 10.79 4.62 1.58
N GLN A 57 9.91 3.65 1.80
CA GLN A 57 10.19 2.23 1.55
C GLN A 57 10.51 1.97 0.08
N ALA A 58 9.79 2.59 -0.86
CA ALA A 58 10.07 2.45 -2.29
C ALA A 58 11.49 2.93 -2.65
N GLU A 59 11.92 4.06 -2.09
CA GLU A 59 13.28 4.58 -2.27
C GLU A 59 14.34 3.69 -1.60
N LEU A 60 14.06 3.20 -0.38
CA LEU A 60 14.97 2.28 0.31
C LEU A 60 15.13 0.97 -0.47
N LEU A 61 14.04 0.39 -0.97
CA LEU A 61 14.07 -0.79 -1.83
C LEU A 61 14.87 -0.54 -3.11
N TYR A 62 14.71 0.63 -3.74
CA TYR A 62 15.50 1.01 -4.91
C TYR A 62 16.99 1.00 -4.56
N ARG A 63 17.40 1.72 -3.51
CA ARG A 63 18.81 1.78 -3.07
C ARG A 63 19.39 0.42 -2.72
N THR A 64 18.68 -0.37 -1.91
CA THR A 64 19.11 -1.70 -1.48
C THR A 64 19.33 -2.63 -2.66
N ARG A 65 18.50 -2.54 -3.71
CA ARG A 65 18.63 -3.37 -4.92
C ARG A 65 19.73 -2.92 -5.89
N GLN A 66 20.24 -1.70 -5.76
CA GLN A 66 21.36 -1.21 -6.57
C GLN A 66 22.74 -1.59 -5.99
N THR A 67 22.78 -2.13 -4.78
CA THR A 67 24.02 -2.51 -4.08
C THR A 67 24.08 -4.02 -3.86
N GLU A 68 25.24 -4.64 -4.05
CA GLU A 68 25.44 -6.07 -3.75
C GLU A 68 25.35 -6.36 -2.24
N GLU A 69 25.82 -5.42 -1.41
CA GLU A 69 25.77 -5.50 0.05
C GLU A 69 25.23 -4.17 0.60
N ALA A 70 24.05 -4.22 1.21
CA ALA A 70 23.42 -3.06 1.79
C ALA A 70 24.07 -2.74 3.14
N SER A 71 24.23 -1.45 3.46
CA SER A 71 24.70 -1.06 4.79
C SER A 71 23.67 -1.41 5.86
N ALA A 72 24.13 -1.73 7.07
CA ALA A 72 23.25 -2.04 8.20
C ALA A 72 22.19 -0.95 8.45
N ASN A 73 22.56 0.33 8.29
CA ASN A 73 21.63 1.45 8.42
C ASN A 73 20.52 1.44 7.35
N LEU A 74 20.84 1.02 6.12
CA LEU A 74 19.88 0.95 5.02
C LEU A 74 18.90 -0.21 5.23
N GLU A 75 19.39 -1.35 5.69
CA GLU A 75 18.57 -2.50 6.07
C GLU A 75 17.66 -2.18 7.25
N GLU A 76 18.21 -1.54 8.30
CA GLU A 76 17.44 -1.11 9.46
C GLU A 76 16.34 -0.12 9.07
N ALA A 77 16.66 0.89 8.25
CA ALA A 77 15.66 1.83 7.74
C ALA A 77 14.56 1.12 6.96
N LEU A 78 14.90 0.13 6.12
CA LEU A 78 13.92 -0.66 5.38
C LEU A 78 13.03 -1.46 6.34
N MET A 79 13.61 -2.11 7.35
CA MET A 79 12.86 -2.85 8.37
C MET A 79 11.93 -1.94 9.19
N VAL A 80 12.36 -0.73 9.53
CA VAL A 80 11.50 0.27 10.20
C VAL A 80 10.29 0.62 9.35
N THR A 81 10.46 0.82 8.03
CA THR A 81 9.31 1.07 7.15
C THR A 81 8.37 -0.14 7.05
N ILE A 82 8.90 -1.36 6.98
CA ILE A 82 8.09 -2.59 6.96
C ILE A 82 7.24 -2.68 8.22
N ALA A 83 7.86 -2.54 9.40
CA ALA A 83 7.17 -2.60 10.68
C ALA A 83 6.14 -1.48 10.84
N GLY A 84 6.49 -0.25 10.43
CA GLY A 84 5.61 0.92 10.51
C GLY A 84 4.38 0.79 9.61
N ILE A 85 4.56 0.32 8.37
CA ILE A 85 3.44 0.06 7.45
C ILE A 85 2.55 -1.05 8.00
N ALA A 86 3.12 -2.16 8.47
CA ALA A 86 2.35 -3.25 9.06
C ALA A 86 1.51 -2.79 10.27
N ALA A 87 2.10 -2.00 11.17
CA ALA A 87 1.39 -1.44 12.32
C ALA A 87 0.26 -0.49 11.89
N GLY A 88 0.47 0.32 10.84
CA GLY A 88 -0.53 1.23 10.31
C GLY A 88 -1.67 0.53 9.58
N MET A 89 -1.38 -0.50 8.77
CA MET A 89 -2.38 -1.24 8.01
C MET A 89 -3.25 -2.13 8.90
N ARG A 90 -2.71 -2.65 10.01
CA ARG A 90 -3.37 -3.63 10.88
C ARG A 90 -3.81 -4.89 10.09
N ASN A 91 -5.01 -5.40 10.34
CA ASN A 91 -5.58 -6.58 9.69
C ASN A 91 -5.92 -6.30 8.23
N THR A 92 -5.34 -7.08 7.32
CA THR A 92 -5.48 -6.91 5.85
C THR A 92 -5.96 -8.17 5.12
N GLY A 93 -6.16 -9.28 5.85
CA GLY A 93 -6.66 -10.57 5.37
C GLY A 93 -6.87 -11.53 6.52
#